data_AF-A0A0J7JYN9-F1
#
_entry.id   AF-A0A0J7JYN9-F1
#
_cell.length_a   1.000
_cell.length_b   1.000
_cell.length_c   1.000
_cell.angle_alpha   90.00
_cell.angle_beta   90.00
_cell.angle_gamma   90.00
#
_symmetry.space_group_name_H-M   'P 1'
#
loop_
_entity.id
_entity.type
_entity.pdbx_description
1 polymer ?
#
loop_
_entity_poly.entity_id
_entity_poly.type
_entity_poly.pdbx_seq_one_letter_code
_entity_poly.pdbx_strand_id
1 'polypeptide(L)'
;MRRTNKNFGGDVMFTVDMVTIINQTKFLSNDKNKRRLIEYLSKHLQTAGVAVKQADHDADRLIVTTAIAESIQHDKVVTVGEDIDLAVLMIGLTHADRNIHFFKQGRGKTDIRVFYDPEASRQSIGDAGKRLMLALYGVPIEDTHLDNYRFKRFQTSVARAKLEGLVGRHVAVDDSAYNDPKSVCLVKECLVRIE
;
A
#
# COMPACT_ATOMS: atom_id res chain seq x y z
N MET A 1 -20.91 -24.36 -24.07
CA MET A 1 -21.37 -23.99 -22.71
C MET A 1 -20.34 -24.53 -21.70
N ARG A 2 -19.38 -23.71 -21.24
CA ARG A 2 -18.35 -24.14 -20.25
C ARG A 2 -18.88 -23.87 -18.83
N ARG A 3 -19.14 -24.91 -18.04
CA ARG A 3 -19.43 -24.78 -16.61
C ARG A 3 -18.17 -24.28 -15.89
N THR A 4 -18.27 -23.12 -15.27
CA THR A 4 -17.29 -22.49 -14.40
C THR A 4 -17.19 -23.25 -13.07
N ASN A 5 -16.15 -24.07 -12.88
CA ASN A 5 -15.71 -24.48 -11.55
C ASN A 5 -14.58 -23.54 -11.14
N LYS A 6 -14.91 -22.41 -10.48
CA LYS A 6 -13.90 -21.61 -9.77
C LYS A 6 -13.45 -22.44 -8.57
N ASN A 7 -12.22 -22.94 -8.60
CA ASN A 7 -11.60 -23.63 -7.47
C ASN A 7 -11.36 -22.64 -6.32
N PHE A 8 -12.38 -22.40 -5.50
CA PHE A 8 -12.23 -21.64 -4.27
C PHE A 8 -11.41 -22.43 -3.25
N GLY A 9 -10.61 -21.74 -2.44
CA GLY A 9 -9.94 -22.32 -1.28
C GLY A 9 -10.95 -22.93 -0.31
N GLY A 10 -10.56 -24.01 0.37
CA GLY A 10 -11.38 -24.59 1.44
C GLY A 10 -11.64 -23.56 2.55
N ASP A 11 -12.71 -23.78 3.32
CA ASP A 11 -12.98 -23.00 4.52
C ASP A 11 -11.92 -23.32 5.59
N VAL A 12 -11.22 -22.31 6.09
CA VAL A 12 -10.10 -22.48 7.04
C VAL A 12 -10.47 -21.82 8.36
N MET A 13 -10.46 -22.62 9.41
CA MET A 13 -10.49 -22.14 10.79
C MET A 13 -9.04 -22.07 11.28
N PHE A 14 -8.55 -20.86 11.55
CA PHE A 14 -7.16 -20.65 11.97
C PHE A 14 -7.10 -19.91 13.31
N THR A 15 -6.04 -20.20 14.06
CA THR A 15 -5.69 -19.56 15.33
C THR A 15 -4.35 -18.85 15.19
N VAL A 16 -3.97 -18.04 16.17
CA VAL A 16 -2.74 -17.21 16.16
C VAL A 16 -1.49 -18.04 15.86
N ASP A 17 -1.41 -19.23 16.47
CA ASP A 17 -0.23 -20.09 16.40
C ASP A 17 -0.26 -21.08 15.22
N MET A 18 -1.28 -21.01 14.36
CA MET A 18 -1.46 -21.96 13.28
C MET A 18 -0.60 -21.59 12.06
N VAL A 19 0.35 -22.46 11.70
CA VAL A 19 1.05 -22.37 10.42
C VAL A 19 0.15 -22.93 9.32
N THR A 20 -0.39 -22.04 8.47
CA THR A 20 -1.23 -22.47 7.33
C THR A 20 -0.37 -23.02 6.19
N ILE A 21 -0.61 -24.26 5.79
CA ILE A 21 0.05 -24.93 4.64
C ILE A 21 -0.52 -24.43 3.29
N ILE A 22 -1.63 -23.69 3.34
CA ILE A 22 -2.35 -23.21 2.16
C ILE A 22 -1.68 -21.95 1.62
N ASN A 23 -1.43 -21.91 0.31
CA ASN A 23 -0.92 -20.71 -0.37
C ASN A 23 -1.89 -19.52 -0.16
N GLN A 24 -1.33 -18.35 0.14
CA GLN A 24 -2.02 -17.07 0.27
C GLN A 24 -3.12 -16.86 -0.78
N THR A 25 -2.82 -16.97 -2.08
CA THR A 25 -3.84 -16.72 -3.12
C THR A 25 -5.04 -17.66 -3.00
N LYS A 26 -4.79 -18.92 -2.63
CA LYS A 26 -5.84 -19.91 -2.44
C LYS A 26 -6.63 -19.65 -1.16
N PHE A 27 -5.96 -19.30 -0.08
CA PHE A 27 -6.60 -18.92 1.19
C PHE A 27 -7.51 -17.71 0.99
N LEU A 28 -6.99 -16.67 0.33
CA LEU A 28 -7.69 -15.43 0.06
C LEU A 28 -8.75 -15.55 -1.01
N SER A 29 -8.71 -16.54 -1.90
CA SER A 29 -9.82 -16.73 -2.85
C SER A 29 -11.17 -16.94 -2.16
N ASN A 30 -11.21 -17.39 -0.89
CA ASN A 30 -12.42 -17.66 -0.14
C ASN A 30 -12.82 -16.48 0.75
N ASP A 31 -14.01 -15.93 0.52
CA ASP A 31 -14.53 -14.76 1.24
C ASP A 31 -14.75 -14.99 2.74
N LYS A 32 -15.04 -16.23 3.17
CA LYS A 32 -15.15 -16.56 4.61
C LYS A 32 -13.79 -16.43 5.30
N ASN A 33 -12.73 -16.88 4.64
CA ASN A 33 -11.36 -16.77 5.15
C ASN A 33 -10.92 -15.31 5.19
N LYS A 34 -11.20 -14.54 4.13
CA LYS A 34 -10.95 -13.09 4.10
C LYS A 34 -11.62 -12.39 5.29
N ARG A 35 -12.91 -12.65 5.49
CA ARG A 35 -13.69 -12.00 6.55
C ARG A 35 -13.14 -12.33 7.94
N ARG A 36 -12.88 -13.61 8.22
CA ARG A 36 -12.29 -14.02 9.51
C ARG A 36 -10.91 -13.40 9.73
N LEU A 37 -10.10 -13.28 8.69
CA LEU A 37 -8.79 -12.65 8.80
C LEU A 37 -8.91 -11.15 9.08
N ILE A 38 -9.84 -10.45 8.43
CA ILE A 38 -10.14 -9.05 8.72
C ILE A 38 -10.64 -8.87 10.16
N GLU A 39 -11.59 -9.69 10.61
CA GLU A 39 -12.12 -9.65 11.98
C GLU A 39 -11.01 -9.90 13.01
N TYR A 40 -10.18 -10.90 12.76
CA TYR A 40 -9.07 -11.27 13.63
C TYR A 40 -8.05 -10.12 13.77
N LEU A 41 -7.58 -9.56 12.65
CA LEU A 41 -6.64 -8.46 12.64
C LEU A 41 -7.23 -7.20 13.27
N SER A 42 -8.49 -6.89 12.98
CA SER A 42 -9.20 -5.75 13.56
C SER A 42 -9.23 -5.85 15.09
N LYS A 43 -9.57 -7.02 15.62
CA LYS A 43 -9.60 -7.26 17.06
C LYS A 43 -8.21 -7.17 17.70
N HIS A 44 -7.19 -7.68 17.01
CA HIS A 44 -5.81 -7.63 17.49
C HIS A 44 -5.31 -6.18 17.61
N LEU A 45 -5.53 -5.37 16.57
CA LEU A 45 -5.17 -3.94 16.56
C LEU A 45 -5.93 -3.15 17.63
N GLN A 46 -7.25 -3.39 17.76
CA GLN A 46 -8.06 -2.77 18.83
C GLN A 46 -7.54 -3.14 20.22
N THR A 47 -7.10 -4.38 20.43
CA THR A 47 -6.51 -4.83 21.70
C THR A 47 -5.18 -4.12 21.97
N ALA A 48 -4.41 -3.79 20.93
CA ALA A 48 -3.20 -2.99 21.02
C ALA A 48 -3.48 -1.48 21.20
N GLY A 49 -4.74 -1.06 21.37
CA GLY A 49 -5.14 0.34 21.55
C GLY A 49 -5.24 1.14 20.27
N VAL A 50 -5.23 0.47 19.10
CA VAL A 50 -5.32 1.12 17.79
C VAL A 50 -6.77 1.17 17.32
N ALA A 51 -7.24 2.35 16.92
CA ALA A 51 -8.57 2.51 16.35
C ALA A 51 -8.63 1.89 14.95
N VAL A 52 -9.65 1.07 14.70
CA VAL A 52 -9.86 0.39 13.41
C VAL A 52 -11.18 0.86 12.80
N LYS A 53 -11.13 1.23 11.51
CA LYS A 53 -12.31 1.48 10.68
C LYS A 53 -12.29 0.46 9.55
N GLN A 54 -13.44 -0.04 9.10
CA GLN A 54 -13.51 -0.96 7.96
C GLN A 54 -14.18 -0.26 6.78
N ALA A 55 -13.63 -0.43 5.57
CA ALA A 55 -14.26 0.05 4.34
C ALA A 55 -15.27 -0.98 3.83
N ASP A 56 -16.44 -0.52 3.38
CA ASP A 56 -17.42 -1.39 2.71
C ASP A 56 -16.98 -1.78 1.28
N HIS A 57 -16.18 -0.92 0.65
CA HIS A 57 -15.68 -1.07 -0.72
C HIS A 57 -14.19 -0.71 -0.78
N ASP A 58 -13.83 0.34 -1.52
CA ASP A 58 -12.44 0.77 -1.65
C ASP A 58 -11.94 1.50 -0.39
N ALA A 59 -10.80 1.04 0.13
CA ALA A 59 -10.18 1.60 1.32
C ALA A 59 -9.50 2.95 1.03
N ASP A 60 -9.05 3.19 -0.21
CA ASP A 60 -8.26 4.37 -0.53
C ASP A 60 -9.04 5.66 -0.24
N ARG A 61 -10.29 5.73 -0.69
CA ARG A 61 -11.16 6.89 -0.40
C ARG A 61 -11.39 7.08 1.10
N LEU A 62 -11.63 5.99 1.86
CA LEU A 62 -11.87 6.06 3.30
C LEU A 62 -10.62 6.52 4.06
N ILE A 63 -9.43 6.11 3.61
CA ILE A 63 -8.15 6.56 4.17
C ILE A 63 -8.00 8.07 3.95
N VAL A 64 -8.21 8.58 2.74
CA VAL A 64 -8.05 10.01 2.43
C VAL A 64 -9.07 10.87 3.18
N THR A 65 -10.36 10.49 3.19
CA THR A 65 -11.37 11.25 3.92
C THR A 65 -11.13 11.23 5.42
N THR A 66 -10.66 10.11 5.98
CA THR A 66 -10.28 10.04 7.39
C THR A 66 -9.10 10.95 7.67
N ALA A 67 -8.04 10.92 6.85
CA ALA A 67 -6.88 11.78 7.04
C ALA A 67 -7.26 13.27 7.04
N ILE A 68 -8.15 13.69 6.13
CA ILE A 68 -8.66 15.06 6.08
C ILE A 68 -9.44 15.41 7.34
N ALA A 69 -10.33 14.53 7.82
CA ALA A 69 -11.09 14.77 9.05
C ALA A 69 -10.17 14.89 10.27
N GLU A 70 -9.18 14.00 10.40
CA GLU A 70 -8.21 14.02 11.50
C GLU A 70 -7.29 15.26 11.43
N SER A 71 -7.04 15.81 10.24
CA SER A 71 -6.22 17.03 10.07
C SER A 71 -6.84 18.30 10.67
N ILE A 72 -8.12 18.22 11.08
CA ILE A 72 -8.79 19.30 11.82
C ILE A 72 -8.42 19.23 13.31
N GLN A 73 -8.23 18.03 13.84
CA GLN A 73 -7.97 17.78 15.27
C GLN A 73 -6.48 17.64 15.59
N HIS A 74 -5.65 17.42 14.57
CA HIS A 74 -4.22 17.16 14.72
C HIS A 74 -3.38 18.09 13.86
N ASP A 75 -2.28 18.60 14.43
CA ASP A 75 -1.32 19.47 13.75
C ASP A 75 -0.62 18.79 12.57
N LYS A 76 -0.55 17.45 12.59
CA LYS A 76 0.11 16.63 11.57
C LYS A 76 -0.58 15.28 11.46
N VAL A 77 -0.94 14.93 10.23
CA VAL A 77 -1.50 13.60 9.91
C VAL A 77 -0.58 12.90 8.92
N VAL A 78 -0.30 11.62 9.16
CA VAL A 78 0.50 10.80 8.24
C VAL A 78 -0.30 9.61 7.76
N THR A 79 -0.47 9.53 6.45
CA THR A 79 -1.06 8.38 5.76
C THR A 79 0.06 7.49 5.27
N VAL A 80 0.08 6.22 5.69
CA VAL A 80 1.07 5.25 5.20
C VAL A 80 0.44 4.39 4.13
N GLY A 81 1.14 4.16 3.02
CA GLY A 81 0.68 3.22 1.99
C GLY A 81 1.69 2.98 0.88
N GLU A 82 1.55 1.86 0.19
CA GLU A 82 2.40 1.54 -0.97
C GLU A 82 1.80 2.00 -2.29
N ASP A 83 0.48 2.10 -2.40
CA ASP A 83 -0.16 2.33 -3.69
C ASP A 83 0.00 3.78 -4.16
N ILE A 84 0.37 3.92 -5.43
CA ILE A 84 0.52 5.23 -6.09
C ILE A 84 -0.86 5.86 -6.27
N ASP A 85 -1.89 5.07 -6.53
CA ASP A 85 -3.26 5.55 -6.69
C ASP A 85 -3.76 6.27 -5.43
N LEU A 86 -3.37 5.78 -4.25
CA LEU A 86 -3.62 6.45 -2.97
C LEU A 86 -2.90 7.80 -2.88
N ALA A 87 -1.64 7.88 -3.32
CA ALA A 87 -0.89 9.14 -3.34
C ALA A 87 -1.52 10.18 -4.29
N VAL A 88 -1.96 9.74 -5.47
CA VAL A 88 -2.67 10.58 -6.45
C VAL A 88 -4.00 11.05 -5.87
N LEU A 89 -4.74 10.17 -5.21
CA LEU A 89 -6.01 10.50 -4.57
C LEU A 89 -5.83 11.54 -3.44
N MET A 90 -4.76 11.42 -2.65
CA MET A 90 -4.41 12.40 -1.62
C MET A 90 -4.12 13.78 -2.22
N ILE A 91 -3.32 13.86 -3.29
CA ILE A 91 -3.01 15.13 -3.98
C ILE A 91 -4.28 15.78 -4.53
N GLY A 92 -5.21 14.98 -5.08
CA GLY A 92 -6.44 15.51 -5.68
C GLY A 92 -7.51 15.95 -4.69
N LEU A 93 -7.57 15.36 -3.49
CA LEU A 93 -8.65 15.61 -2.53
C LEU A 93 -8.24 16.43 -1.31
N THR A 94 -6.94 16.52 -1.00
CA THR A 94 -6.45 17.25 0.17
C THR A 94 -6.31 18.74 -0.14
N HIS A 95 -6.74 19.59 0.77
CA HIS A 95 -6.52 21.04 0.65
C HIS A 95 -5.06 21.41 0.97
N ALA A 96 -4.50 22.36 0.24
CA ALA A 96 -3.09 22.75 0.36
C ALA A 96 -2.73 23.40 1.72
N ASP A 97 -3.73 23.85 2.49
CA ASP A 97 -3.57 24.40 3.85
C ASP A 97 -3.44 23.31 4.93
N ARG A 98 -3.64 22.03 4.59
CA ARG A 98 -3.65 20.92 5.55
C ARG A 98 -2.29 20.23 5.60
N ASN A 99 -1.82 20.00 6.82
CA ASN A 99 -0.55 19.34 7.09
C ASN A 99 -0.69 17.82 7.08
N ILE A 100 -0.99 17.26 5.90
CA ILE A 100 -1.16 15.84 5.69
C ILE A 100 0.00 15.31 4.84
N HIS A 101 0.68 14.28 5.34
CA HIS A 101 1.81 13.68 4.66
C HIS A 101 1.48 12.27 4.21
N PHE A 102 1.97 11.90 3.03
CA PHE A 102 1.95 10.54 2.56
C PHE A 102 3.32 9.89 2.77
N PHE A 103 3.36 8.82 3.56
CA PHE A 103 4.54 8.01 3.78
C PHE A 103 4.46 6.73 2.95
N LYS A 104 5.30 6.66 1.92
CA LYS A 104 5.47 5.45 1.13
C LYS A 104 6.69 4.67 1.61
N GLN A 105 6.43 3.49 2.15
CA GLN A 105 7.45 2.48 2.39
C GLN A 105 7.97 1.96 1.04
N GLY A 106 9.11 2.50 0.59
CA GLY A 106 9.69 2.19 -0.71
C GLY A 106 11.20 2.35 -0.72
N ARG A 107 11.88 1.62 -1.60
CA ARG A 107 13.33 1.73 -1.79
C ARG A 107 13.62 2.82 -2.82
N GLY A 108 14.09 3.98 -2.35
CA GLY A 108 14.54 5.06 -3.22
C GLY A 108 14.78 6.35 -2.45
N LYS A 109 16.03 6.83 -2.44
CA LYS A 109 16.36 8.16 -1.93
C LYS A 109 16.19 9.14 -3.09
N THR A 110 15.07 9.85 -3.12
CA THR A 110 14.88 10.95 -4.08
C THR A 110 15.16 12.27 -3.39
N ASP A 111 15.98 13.11 -4.00
CA ASP A 111 16.20 14.46 -3.51
C ASP A 111 14.98 15.32 -3.79
N ILE A 112 14.12 15.48 -2.78
CA ILE A 112 12.89 16.27 -2.87
C ILE A 112 13.14 17.77 -2.69
N ARG A 113 14.36 18.19 -2.33
CA ARG A 113 14.70 19.60 -2.04
C ARG A 113 14.45 20.52 -3.23
N VAL A 114 14.64 20.00 -4.46
CA VAL A 114 14.40 20.74 -5.70
C VAL A 114 12.94 21.22 -5.85
N PHE A 115 11.97 20.53 -5.23
CA PHE A 115 10.56 20.95 -5.29
C PHE A 115 10.22 22.10 -4.33
N TYR A 116 11.09 22.38 -3.36
CA TYR A 116 10.91 23.45 -2.38
C TYR A 116 11.81 24.66 -2.66
N ASP A 117 12.69 24.57 -3.66
CA ASP A 117 13.59 25.64 -4.06
C ASP A 117 12.87 26.59 -5.05
N PRO A 118 12.58 27.84 -4.66
CA PRO A 118 11.91 28.81 -5.53
C PRO A 118 12.76 29.19 -6.77
N GLU A 119 14.08 28.97 -6.72
CA GLU A 119 15.00 29.27 -7.82
C GLU A 119 15.24 28.03 -8.72
N ALA A 120 14.57 26.92 -8.45
CA ALA A 120 14.75 25.70 -9.23
C ALA A 120 14.32 25.90 -10.69
N SER A 121 15.25 25.59 -11.61
CA SER A 121 14.95 25.61 -13.05
C SER A 121 13.89 24.56 -13.41
N ARG A 122 13.06 24.86 -14.43
CA ARG A 122 12.06 23.89 -14.97
C ARG A 122 12.68 22.54 -15.32
N GLN A 123 13.91 22.53 -15.81
CA GLN A 123 14.62 21.31 -16.18
C GLN A 123 15.00 20.49 -14.94
N SER A 124 15.55 21.14 -13.90
CA SER A 124 15.85 20.47 -12.64
C SER A 124 14.62 19.92 -11.94
N ILE A 125 13.49 20.62 -11.98
CA ILE A 125 12.19 20.14 -11.47
C ILE A 125 11.73 18.94 -12.28
N GLY A 126 11.82 19.00 -13.61
CA GLY A 126 11.44 17.89 -14.49
C GLY A 126 12.28 16.63 -14.23
N ASP A 127 13.58 16.77 -14.05
CA ASP A 127 14.48 15.64 -13.81
C ASP A 127 14.34 15.08 -12.38
N ALA A 128 14.14 15.93 -11.38
CA ALA A 128 13.77 15.51 -10.04
C ALA A 128 12.41 14.78 -10.04
N GLY A 129 11.44 15.28 -10.81
CA GLY A 129 10.12 14.67 -11.01
C GLY A 129 10.21 13.28 -11.63
N LYS A 130 11.04 13.09 -12.66
CA LYS A 130 11.30 11.78 -13.25
C LYS A 130 11.90 10.80 -12.23
N ARG A 131 12.91 11.24 -11.46
CA ARG A 131 13.53 10.42 -10.41
C ARG A 131 12.54 10.06 -9.30
N LEU A 132 11.71 11.01 -8.90
CA LEU A 132 10.64 10.78 -7.94
C LEU A 132 9.67 9.72 -8.44
N MET A 133 9.21 9.83 -9.69
CA MET A 133 8.33 8.85 -10.30
C MET A 133 8.98 7.46 -10.37
N LEU A 134 10.23 7.34 -10.80
CA LEU A 134 10.95 6.06 -10.80
C LEU A 134 11.03 5.44 -9.39
N ALA A 135 11.31 6.25 -8.37
CA ALA A 135 11.32 5.79 -6.98
C ALA A 135 9.93 5.34 -6.49
N LEU A 136 8.86 6.08 -6.83
CA LEU A 136 7.49 5.70 -6.50
C LEU A 136 7.10 4.34 -7.12
N TYR A 137 7.58 4.06 -8.34
CA TYR A 137 7.35 2.78 -9.01
C TYR A 137 8.30 1.65 -8.55
N GLY A 138 9.22 1.92 -7.61
CA GLY A 138 10.19 0.96 -7.11
C GLY A 138 11.16 0.47 -8.19
N VAL A 139 11.44 1.32 -9.18
CA VAL A 139 12.36 1.02 -10.28
C VAL A 139 13.79 0.96 -9.72
N PRO A 140 14.58 -0.10 -10.03
CA PRO A 140 16.01 -0.12 -9.68
C PRO A 140 16.72 1.12 -10.23
N ILE A 141 17.70 1.65 -9.50
CA ILE A 141 18.43 2.89 -9.84
C ILE A 141 19.07 2.84 -11.24
N GLU A 142 19.31 1.63 -11.74
CA GLU A 142 19.90 1.30 -13.04
C GLU A 142 18.99 1.65 -14.23
N ASP A 143 17.67 1.58 -14.02
CA ASP A 143 16.67 1.83 -15.05
C ASP A 143 16.26 3.31 -15.03
N THR A 144 16.62 4.04 -16.07
CA THR A 144 16.44 5.50 -16.17
C THR A 144 15.12 5.92 -16.81
N HIS A 145 14.35 4.97 -17.35
CA HIS A 145 13.11 5.27 -18.09
C HIS A 145 11.93 4.45 -17.57
N LEU A 146 10.89 5.17 -17.13
CA LEU A 146 9.71 4.56 -16.50
C LEU A 146 8.97 3.63 -17.47
N ASP A 147 8.86 4.00 -18.73
CA ASP A 147 8.15 3.18 -19.73
C ASP A 147 8.86 1.86 -20.01
N ASN A 148 10.19 1.84 -20.00
CA ASN A 148 10.96 0.62 -20.20
C ASN A 148 10.76 -0.33 -19.01
N TYR A 149 10.78 0.21 -17.79
CA TYR A 149 10.49 -0.57 -16.60
C TYR A 149 9.04 -1.09 -16.59
N ARG A 150 8.05 -0.25 -16.94
CA ARG A 150 6.64 -0.65 -17.07
C ARG A 150 6.48 -1.76 -18.10
N PHE A 151 7.11 -1.63 -19.26
CA PHE A 151 7.07 -2.65 -20.30
C PHE A 151 7.72 -3.96 -19.83
N LYS A 152 8.88 -3.90 -19.17
CA LYS A 152 9.54 -5.07 -18.56
C LYS A 152 8.68 -5.74 -17.49
N ARG A 153 8.03 -4.95 -16.60
CA ARG A 153 7.04 -5.44 -15.61
C ARG A 153 5.84 -6.08 -16.29
N PHE A 154 5.32 -5.47 -17.35
CA PHE A 154 4.22 -6.02 -18.14
C PHE A 154 4.61 -7.36 -18.78
N GLN A 155 5.75 -7.41 -19.47
CA GLN A 155 6.29 -8.66 -20.05
C GLN A 155 6.49 -9.73 -18.98
N THR A 156 7.04 -9.35 -17.82
CA THR A 156 7.22 -10.27 -16.69
C THR A 156 5.88 -10.73 -16.13
N SER A 157 4.88 -9.86 -16.04
CA SER A 157 3.52 -10.20 -15.61
C SER A 157 2.84 -11.17 -16.58
N VAL A 158 2.94 -10.91 -17.89
CA VAL A 158 2.42 -11.79 -18.95
C VAL A 158 3.15 -13.15 -18.97
N ALA A 159 4.46 -13.16 -18.77
CA ALA A 159 5.26 -14.38 -18.64
C ALA A 159 4.96 -15.13 -17.33
N ARG A 160 4.71 -14.40 -16.24
CA ARG A 160 4.32 -14.95 -14.94
C ARG A 160 2.91 -15.53 -14.96
N ALA A 161 1.98 -14.93 -15.70
CA ALA A 161 0.66 -15.53 -15.97
C ALA A 161 0.76 -16.86 -16.75
N LYS A 162 1.86 -17.11 -17.47
CA LYS A 162 2.20 -18.43 -18.05
C LYS A 162 2.92 -19.37 -17.07
N LEU A 163 3.59 -18.84 -16.05
CA LEU A 163 4.43 -19.59 -15.09
C LEU A 163 3.73 -19.89 -13.75
N GLU A 164 2.67 -19.18 -13.37
CA GLU A 164 1.85 -19.42 -12.17
C GLU A 164 1.02 -20.73 -12.21
N GLY A 165 1.44 -21.69 -13.03
CA GLY A 165 1.26 -23.11 -12.74
C GLY A 165 2.21 -23.64 -11.66
N LEU A 166 3.31 -22.95 -11.31
CA LEU A 166 4.35 -23.50 -10.43
C LEU A 166 5.04 -22.42 -9.53
N VAL A 167 4.64 -22.43 -8.26
CA VAL A 167 5.39 -22.07 -7.01
C VAL A 167 5.73 -20.59 -6.70
N GLY A 168 5.41 -20.18 -5.46
CA GLY A 168 5.58 -18.83 -4.89
C GLY A 168 6.83 -18.62 -4.03
N ARG A 169 7.11 -17.36 -3.65
CA ARG A 169 8.21 -16.96 -2.75
C ARG A 169 7.80 -15.83 -1.79
N HIS A 170 8.19 -16.00 -0.52
CA HIS A 170 8.14 -15.04 0.60
C HIS A 170 9.35 -14.09 0.61
N VAL A 171 9.20 -12.89 1.20
CA VAL A 171 10.31 -12.07 1.71
C VAL A 171 9.87 -11.38 3.02
N ALA A 172 10.74 -11.40 4.02
CA ALA A 172 10.58 -10.80 5.36
C ALA A 172 10.88 -9.28 5.38
N VAL A 173 10.35 -8.57 6.38
CA VAL A 173 10.63 -7.14 6.64
C VAL A 173 11.02 -6.97 8.11
N ASP A 174 12.11 -6.24 8.34
CA ASP A 174 12.60 -5.79 9.65
C ASP A 174 11.90 -4.50 10.08
N ASP A 175 11.42 -4.50 11.33
CA ASP A 175 10.81 -3.36 12.01
C ASP A 175 11.85 -2.50 12.75
N SER A 176 11.95 -1.21 12.43
CA SER A 176 12.30 -0.22 13.44
C SER A 176 11.78 1.19 13.16
N ALA A 177 11.02 1.67 14.16
CA ALA A 177 10.94 3.03 14.68
C ALA A 177 10.13 4.11 13.93
N TYR A 178 8.97 4.46 14.51
CA TYR A 178 8.60 5.86 14.72
C TYR A 178 7.73 6.00 15.98
N ASN A 179 8.26 6.66 17.01
CA ASN A 179 7.59 6.95 18.28
C ASN A 179 7.58 8.47 18.49
N ASP A 180 6.49 9.14 18.10
CA ASP A 180 6.20 10.53 18.49
C ASP A 180 4.74 10.61 19.02
N PRO A 181 4.54 10.93 20.31
CA PRO A 181 3.24 10.88 20.98
C PRO A 181 2.22 11.94 20.50
N LYS A 182 2.56 12.82 19.54
CA LYS A 182 1.63 13.80 18.96
C LYS A 182 1.17 13.50 17.53
N SER A 183 1.54 12.33 16.98
CA SER A 183 1.22 11.96 15.61
C SER A 183 0.23 10.79 15.54
N VAL A 184 -0.86 10.97 14.78
CA VAL A 184 -1.76 9.86 14.42
C VAL A 184 -1.30 9.28 13.09
N CYS A 185 -0.88 8.02 13.12
CA CYS A 185 -0.44 7.27 11.96
C CYS A 185 -1.61 6.44 11.42
N LEU A 186 -2.13 6.80 10.25
CA LEU A 186 -3.12 5.99 9.56
C LEU A 186 -2.34 4.99 8.69
N VAL A 187 -2.01 3.86 9.29
CA VAL A 187 -1.29 2.79 8.58
C VAL A 187 -2.27 2.09 7.63
N LYS A 188 -1.86 1.78 6.40
CA LYS A 188 -2.62 0.90 5.49
C LYS A 188 -2.90 -0.50 6.10
N GLU A 189 -2.21 -0.84 7.18
CA GLU A 189 -2.47 -2.05 7.98
C GLU A 189 -3.56 -1.86 9.06
N CYS A 190 -4.00 -0.63 9.35
CA CYS A 190 -5.17 -0.36 10.20
C CYS A 190 -6.51 -0.41 9.43
N LEU A 191 -6.46 -0.60 8.10
CA LEU A 191 -7.62 -0.91 7.27
C LEU A 191 -7.32 -2.18 6.46
N VAL A 192 -7.63 -3.33 7.03
CA VAL A 192 -7.37 -4.63 6.41
C VAL A 192 -8.20 -4.77 5.14
N ARG A 193 -7.58 -4.55 3.97
CA ARG A 193 -8.06 -5.11 2.70
C ARG A 193 -7.24 -6.35 2.41
N ILE A 194 -7.92 -7.43 2.09
CA ILE A 194 -7.30 -8.52 1.37
C ILE A 194 -8.15 -8.84 0.15
N GLU A 195 -7.74 -8.28 -0.99
CA GLU A 195 -8.28 -8.66 -2.30
C GLU A 195 -7.32 -9.54 -3.07
#